data_AF-A0A2P5AM25-F1
#
_entry.id   AF-A0A2P5AM25-F1
#
_cell.length_a   1.000
_cell.length_b   1.000
_cell.length_c   1.000
_cell.angle_alpha   90.00
_cell.angle_beta   90.00
_cell.angle_gamma   90.00
#
_symmetry.space_group_name_H-M   'P 1'
#
loop_
_entity.id
_entity.type
_entity.pdbx_description
1 polymer ?
#
loop_
_entity_poly.entity_id
_entity_poly.type
_entity_poly.pdbx_seq_one_letter_code
_entity_poly.pdbx_strand_id
1 'polypeptide(L)'
;QIKCIIDELSIMGVPVHNKDLSFKILSGLPKSNKDIIGGIHAQETLISFEDLHEKRIISKAVMNEEHPKSAIPSMPATANVAIKPFCTQQN
;
A
#
# COMPACT_ATOMS: atom_id res chain seq x y z
N GLN A 1 -12.63 -34.69 3.86
CA GLN A 1 -12.49 -35.27 2.51
C GLN A 1 -11.13 -34.97 1.88
N ILE A 2 -10.67 -33.71 1.85
CA ILE A 2 -9.36 -33.34 1.27
C ILE A 2 -8.18 -34.16 1.85
N LYS A 3 -8.14 -34.33 3.18
CA LYS A 3 -7.11 -35.16 3.85
C LYS A 3 -7.06 -36.61 3.37
N CYS A 4 -8.21 -37.26 3.20
CA CYS A 4 -8.29 -38.65 2.73
C CYS A 4 -7.68 -38.80 1.32
N ILE A 5 -8.01 -37.86 0.42
CA ILE A 5 -7.51 -37.86 -0.96
C ILE A 5 -5.98 -37.69 -0.98
N ILE A 6 -5.43 -36.85 -0.10
CA ILE A 6 -3.97 -36.66 0.01
C ILE A 6 -3.30 -37.91 0.56
N ASP A 7 -3.87 -38.51 1.60
CA ASP A 7 -3.34 -39.73 2.20
C ASP A 7 -3.33 -40.89 1.17
N GLU A 8 -4.39 -41.01 0.36
CA GLU A 8 -4.46 -41.97 -0.76
C GLU A 8 -3.41 -41.69 -1.86
N LEU A 9 -3.25 -40.43 -2.29
CA LEU A 9 -2.22 -40.05 -3.26
C LEU A 9 -0.81 -40.34 -2.74
N SER A 10 -0.59 -40.12 -1.44
CA SER A 10 0.68 -40.44 -0.77
C SER A 10 0.95 -41.95 -0.78
N ILE A 11 -0.07 -42.78 -0.49
CA ILE A 11 0.02 -44.25 -0.59
C ILE A 11 0.33 -44.70 -2.02
N MET A 12 -0.19 -44.00 -3.04
CA MET A 12 0.07 -44.28 -4.46
C MET A 12 1.45 -43.78 -4.94
N GLY A 13 2.29 -43.24 -4.05
CA GLY A 13 3.63 -42.75 -4.40
C GLY A 13 3.65 -41.39 -5.09
N VAL A 14 2.55 -40.63 -5.01
CA VAL A 14 2.46 -39.24 -5.47
C VAL A 14 2.43 -38.33 -4.24
N PRO A 15 3.60 -38.03 -3.63
CA PRO A 15 3.65 -37.17 -2.46
C PRO A 15 3.21 -35.75 -2.83
N VAL A 16 2.12 -35.28 -2.21
CA VAL A 16 1.65 -33.91 -2.36
C VAL A 16 2.40 -33.04 -1.36
N HIS A 17 3.10 -32.01 -1.84
CA HIS A 17 3.80 -31.10 -0.96
C HIS A 17 2.81 -30.19 -0.20
N ASN A 18 3.06 -29.97 1.09
CA ASN A 18 2.17 -29.16 1.94
C ASN A 18 1.96 -27.74 1.39
N LYS A 19 2.97 -27.16 0.73
CA LYS A 19 2.88 -25.84 0.10
C LYS A 19 1.95 -25.83 -1.12
N ASP A 20 2.00 -26.87 -1.93
CA ASP A 20 1.13 -27.00 -3.11
C ASP A 20 -0.31 -27.24 -2.68
N LEU A 21 -0.48 -27.99 -1.59
CA LEU A 21 -1.78 -28.20 -0.97
C LEU A 21 -2.38 -26.92 -0.40
N SER A 22 -1.61 -26.15 0.37
CA SER A 22 -2.09 -24.88 0.94
C SER A 22 -2.49 -23.92 -0.18
N PHE A 23 -1.68 -23.82 -1.23
CA PHE A 23 -2.01 -23.02 -2.41
C PHE A 23 -3.31 -23.50 -3.08
N LYS A 24 -3.50 -24.81 -3.29
CA LYS A 24 -4.71 -25.37 -3.88
C LYS A 24 -5.96 -25.07 -3.03
N ILE A 25 -5.87 -25.23 -1.72
CA ILE A 25 -6.96 -24.96 -0.77
C ILE A 25 -7.33 -23.47 -0.81
N LEU A 26 -6.34 -22.58 -0.73
CA LEU A 26 -6.56 -21.14 -0.76
C LEU A 26 -7.13 -20.66 -2.11
N SER A 27 -6.71 -21.28 -3.22
CA SER A 27 -7.22 -20.97 -4.57
C SER A 27 -8.70 -21.36 -4.76
N GLY A 28 -9.19 -22.33 -3.98
CA GLY A 28 -10.58 -22.80 -4.02
C GLY A 28 -11.54 -21.96 -3.17
N LEU A 29 -11.04 -20.99 -2.39
CA LEU A 29 -11.87 -20.16 -1.53
C LEU A 29 -12.59 -19.04 -2.33
N PRO A 30 -13.78 -18.60 -1.88
CA PRO A 30 -14.50 -17.53 -2.54
C PRO A 30 -13.72 -16.21 -2.46
N LYS A 31 -13.95 -15.35 -3.46
CA LYS A 31 -13.26 -14.05 -3.64
C LYS A 31 -13.39 -13.09 -2.45
N SER A 32 -14.35 -13.31 -1.56
CA SER A 32 -14.49 -12.57 -0.30
C SER A 32 -13.32 -12.78 0.66
N ASN A 33 -12.53 -13.85 0.48
CA ASN A 33 -11.39 -14.18 1.35
C ASN A 33 -10.04 -13.72 0.77
N LYS A 34 -10.03 -12.94 -0.31
CA LYS A 34 -8.79 -12.51 -0.99
C LYS A 34 -7.82 -11.79 -0.06
N ASP A 35 -8.34 -10.98 0.85
CA ASP A 35 -7.51 -10.22 1.78
C ASP A 35 -6.81 -11.14 2.78
N ILE A 36 -7.52 -12.17 3.27
CA ILE A 36 -6.98 -13.19 4.17
C ILE A 36 -5.95 -14.05 3.44
N ILE A 37 -6.26 -14.48 2.20
CA ILE A 37 -5.34 -15.25 1.35
C ILE A 37 -4.07 -14.44 1.06
N GLY A 38 -4.21 -13.15 0.74
CA GLY A 38 -3.08 -12.24 0.52
C GLY A 38 -2.22 -12.07 1.76
N GLY A 39 -2.83 -11.96 2.94
CA GLY A 39 -2.12 -11.90 4.22
C GLY A 39 -1.32 -13.16 4.52
N ILE A 40 -1.89 -14.34 4.29
CA ILE A 40 -1.20 -15.64 4.46
C ILE A 40 0.00 -15.73 3.51
N HIS A 41 -0.16 -15.40 2.23
CA HIS A 41 0.95 -15.43 1.27
C HIS A 41 2.03 -14.38 1.56
N ALA A 42 1.67 -13.20 2.07
CA ALA A 42 2.62 -12.18 2.48
C ALA A 42 3.44 -12.62 3.70
N GLN A 43 2.83 -13.38 4.62
CA GLN A 43 3.50 -13.91 5.81
C GLN A 43 4.51 -15.02 5.49
N GLU A 44 4.29 -15.80 4.43
CA GLU A 44 5.22 -16.86 3.99
C GLU A 44 6.54 -16.33 3.40
N THR A 45 6.66 -15.01 3.20
CA THR A 45 7.92 -14.40 2.78
C THR A 45 8.76 -14.13 4.01
N LEU A 46 9.68 -15.07 4.33
CA LEU A 46 10.80 -14.79 5.23
C LEU A 46 11.65 -13.69 4.60
N ILE A 47 11.33 -12.44 4.95
CA ILE A 47 12.06 -11.28 4.47
C ILE A 47 13.35 -11.16 5.28
N SER A 48 14.48 -11.09 4.59
CA SER A 48 15.74 -10.71 5.24
C SER A 48 15.62 -9.30 5.81
N PHE A 49 16.37 -9.00 6.87
CA PHE A 49 16.43 -7.65 7.42
C PHE A 49 16.89 -6.64 6.37
N GLU A 50 17.83 -7.05 5.50
CA GLU A 50 18.36 -6.21 4.42
C GLU A 50 17.27 -5.86 3.39
N ASP A 51 16.53 -6.88 2.91
CA ASP A 51 15.44 -6.71 1.93
C ASP A 51 14.28 -5.88 2.51
N LEU A 52 14.00 -6.04 3.81
CA LEU A 52 12.99 -5.24 4.51
C LEU A 52 13.39 -3.77 4.55
N HIS A 53 14.67 -3.48 4.82
CA HIS A 53 15.18 -2.12 4.89
C HIS A 53 15.08 -1.41 3.54
N GLU A 54 15.45 -2.10 2.46
CA GLU A 54 15.28 -1.60 1.09
C GLU A 54 13.80 -1.35 0.75
N LYS A 55 12.91 -2.30 1.06
CA LYS A 55 11.46 -2.14 0.82
C LYS A 55 10.86 -0.98 1.61
N ARG A 56 11.33 -0.74 2.83
CA ARG A 56 10.95 0.42 3.64
C ARG A 56 11.41 1.73 3.00
N ILE A 57 12.61 1.75 2.42
CA ILE A 57 13.16 2.90 1.70
C ILE A 57 12.35 3.22 0.43
N ILE A 58 11.93 2.21 -0.32
CA ILE A 58 11.10 2.38 -1.51
C ILE A 58 9.71 2.89 -1.12
N SER A 59 9.09 2.31 -0.08
CA SER A 59 7.77 2.72 0.40
C SER A 59 7.74 4.19 0.83
N LYS A 60 8.73 4.67 1.60
CA LYS A 60 8.81 6.09 1.96
C LYS A 60 9.00 7.00 0.75
N ALA A 61 9.72 6.57 -0.29
CA ALA A 61 9.92 7.36 -1.49
C ALA A 61 8.60 7.50 -2.27
N VAL A 62 7.87 6.39 -2.44
CA VAL A 62 6.56 6.38 -3.11
C VAL A 62 5.53 7.27 -2.38
N MET A 63 5.52 7.25 -1.05
CA MET A 63 4.60 8.09 -0.24
C MET A 63 4.97 9.57 -0.28
N ASN A 64 6.23 9.93 -0.57
CA ASN A 64 6.67 11.32 -0.68
C ASN A 64 6.46 11.91 -2.08
N GLU A 65 6.16 11.08 -3.09
CA GLU A 65 5.97 11.49 -4.48
C GLU A 65 4.50 11.86 -4.80
N GLU A 66 3.56 11.77 -3.84
CA GLU A 66 2.14 12.11 -4.06
C GLU A 66 1.81 13.61 -4.00
N HIS A 67 2.76 14.47 -4.36
CA HIS A 67 2.46 15.87 -4.69
C HIS A 67 3.16 16.27 -6.00
N PRO A 68 2.43 16.30 -7.13
CA PRO A 68 2.84 17.17 -8.22
C PRO A 68 2.83 18.60 -7.67
N LYS A 69 4.02 19.21 -7.67
CA LYS A 69 4.28 20.62 -7.37
C LYS A 69 3.13 21.53 -7.81
N SER A 70 2.31 21.97 -6.86
CA SER A 70 1.62 23.26 -6.99
C SER A 70 2.64 24.34 -6.66
N ALA A 71 3.46 24.71 -7.64
CA ALA A 71 4.34 25.86 -7.56
C ALA A 71 3.49 27.15 -7.63
N ILE A 72 2.95 27.57 -6.49
CA ILE A 72 2.61 28.98 -6.28
C ILE A 72 3.67 29.49 -5.30
N PRO A 73 4.61 30.35 -5.73
CA PRO A 73 5.47 31.05 -4.80
C PRO A 73 4.56 31.94 -3.96
N SER A 74 4.45 31.67 -2.66
CA SER A 74 3.82 32.59 -1.72
C SER A 74 4.68 33.86 -1.67
N MET A 75 4.33 34.83 -2.51
CA MET A 75 4.90 36.17 -2.45
C MET A 75 4.28 36.91 -1.26
N PRO A 76 5.06 37.71 -0.51
CA PRO A 76 4.52 38.44 0.62
C PRO A 76 3.49 39.46 0.11
N ALA A 77 2.24 39.35 0.58
CA ALA A 77 1.19 40.29 0.26
C ALA A 77 1.53 41.65 0.89
N THR A 78 1.91 42.63 0.05
CA THR A 78 2.04 44.02 0.49
C THR A 78 0.64 44.66 0.51
N ALA A 79 0.17 45.08 1.68
CA ALA A 79 -1.09 45.79 1.83
C ALA A 79 -0.84 47.30 1.66
N ASN A 80 -1.17 47.84 0.49
CA ASN A 80 -1.24 49.29 0.29
C ASN A 80 -2.69 49.74 0.42
N VAL A 81 -3.08 50.25 1.58
CA VAL A 81 -4.37 50.95 1.76
C VAL A 81 -4.18 52.40 1.36
N ALA A 82 -4.52 52.72 0.12
CA ALA A 82 -4.64 54.09 -0.35
C ALA A 82 -6.03 54.63 0.03
N ILE A 83 -6.14 55.36 1.15
CA ILE A 83 -7.26 56.25 1.40
C ILE A 83 -6.75 57.67 1.14
N LYS A 84 -7.21 58.27 0.03
CA LYS A 84 -6.85 59.63 -0.40
C LYS A 84 -7.22 60.65 0.67
N PRO A 85 -6.40 61.70 0.89
CA PRO A 85 -6.80 62.85 1.69
C PRO A 85 -7.68 63.73 0.79
N PHE A 86 -8.90 64.03 1.20
CA PHE A 86 -9.62 65.18 0.63
C PHE A 86 -10.23 66.01 1.75
N CYS A 87 -9.48 67.06 2.06
CA CYS A 87 -9.92 68.21 2.82
C CYS A 87 -10.95 68.97 1.96
N THR A 88 -12.13 69.28 2.50
CA THR A 88 -12.98 70.35 1.98
C THR A 88 -13.31 71.30 3.12
N GLN A 89 -12.70 72.48 3.04
CA GLN A 89 -13.07 73.70 3.74
C GLN A 89 -14.24 74.39 3.00
N GLN A 90 -14.97 75.22 3.76
CA GLN A 90 -15.89 76.31 3.39
C GLN A 90 -17.38 76.00 3.05
N ASN A 91 -18.27 76.33 3.98
CA ASN A 91 -18.88 77.67 4.04
C ASN A 91 -19.15 78.07 5.51
#